data_AF-A0A9Q9ALK5-F1
#
_entry.id   AF-A0A9Q9ALK5-F1
#
_cell.length_a   1.000
_cell.length_b   1.000
_cell.length_c   1.000
_cell.angle_alpha   90.00
_cell.angle_beta   90.00
_cell.angle_gamma   90.00
#
_symmetry.space_group_name_H-M   'P 1'
#
loop_
_entity.id
_entity.type
_entity.pdbx_description
1 polymer ?
#
loop_
_entity_poly.entity_id
_entity_poly.type
_entity_poly.pdbx_seq_one_letter_code
_entity_poly.pdbx_strand_id
1 'polypeptide(L)'
;MLRPVTPNVHPKFDALYRDLRVNKLNANGTTKVDPKVQKERDVFEEELRKARIAAAKQELIKIYLQSLAYRGDQLPAELQELVAIIAAALQSPIPKDDAALLREDIENFKQNVKPVAKEIWKAALDDLATLARISDPQGHSDGDDLPVRIHKQKADILLSEDSIADARLQLAEGITDVHDSYRKAIETCIRILEQTIHGSVSRGTKAKADYLATVAEGMSKKLQVQHNQLLLQTNSPELEDALQSRSEDLDRENLAMRRKIRDAEDKLAEYHQAKALRGIQTRLEDRR
;
A
#
# COMPACT_ATOMS: atom_id res chain seq x y z
N MET A 1 0.62 -12.85 22.09
CA MET A 1 1.06 -12.37 23.42
C MET A 1 0.50 -10.98 23.67
N LEU A 2 -0.26 -10.75 24.75
CA LEU A 2 -0.86 -9.44 25.06
C LEU A 2 0.24 -8.48 25.54
N ARG A 3 0.37 -7.31 24.89
CA ARG A 3 1.29 -6.22 25.33
C ARG A 3 1.00 -5.84 26.79
N PRO A 4 2.04 -5.51 27.58
CA PRO A 4 1.86 -5.08 28.96
C PRO A 4 1.21 -3.68 28.96
N VAL A 5 -0.05 -3.64 29.37
CA VAL A 5 -0.76 -2.39 29.70
C VAL A 5 0.03 -1.69 30.81
N THR A 6 0.18 -0.37 30.68
CA THR A 6 0.94 0.52 31.56
C THR A 6 0.66 0.27 33.06
N PRO A 7 1.68 0.34 33.94
CA PRO A 7 1.56 -0.06 35.33
C PRO A 7 0.92 1.06 36.15
N ASN A 8 -0.40 1.22 36.02
CA ASN A 8 -1.19 1.81 37.09
C ASN A 8 -1.92 0.68 37.80
N VAL A 9 -1.12 -0.14 38.48
CA VAL A 9 -1.52 -1.41 39.07
C VAL A 9 -2.36 -1.13 40.31
N HIS A 10 -3.66 -1.05 40.12
CA HIS A 10 -4.59 -1.10 41.23
C HIS A 10 -4.37 -2.46 41.95
N PRO A 11 -4.00 -2.49 43.24
CA PRO A 11 -3.56 -3.71 43.93
C PRO A 11 -4.62 -4.82 43.93
N LYS A 12 -5.90 -4.45 43.85
CA LYS A 12 -7.01 -5.42 43.69
C LYS A 12 -7.00 -6.10 42.31
N PHE A 13 -6.59 -5.41 41.25
CA PHE A 13 -6.51 -5.99 39.91
C PHE A 13 -5.35 -6.99 39.82
N ASP A 14 -4.22 -6.67 40.45
CA ASP A 14 -3.07 -7.57 40.54
C ASP A 14 -3.40 -8.85 41.32
N ALA A 15 -4.13 -8.71 42.43
CA ALA A 15 -4.63 -9.84 43.20
C ALA A 15 -5.60 -10.70 42.36
N LEU A 16 -6.52 -10.07 41.63
CA LEU A 16 -7.46 -10.75 40.75
C LEU A 16 -6.77 -11.46 39.59
N TYR A 17 -5.80 -10.80 38.94
CA TYR A 17 -5.05 -11.38 37.82
C TYR A 17 -4.24 -12.60 38.27
N ARG A 18 -3.62 -12.54 39.46
CA ARG A 18 -2.94 -13.69 40.07
C ARG A 18 -3.93 -14.80 40.41
N ASP A 19 -5.06 -14.50 41.03
CA ASP A 19 -6.08 -15.51 41.38
C ASP A 19 -6.65 -16.20 40.14
N LEU A 20 -6.96 -15.42 39.10
CA LEU A 20 -7.43 -15.95 37.82
C LEU A 20 -6.39 -16.86 37.18
N ARG A 21 -5.12 -16.42 37.11
CA ARG A 21 -4.05 -17.19 36.45
C ARG A 21 -3.62 -18.44 37.22
N VAL A 22 -3.66 -18.39 38.56
CA VAL A 22 -3.13 -19.47 39.41
C VAL A 22 -4.24 -20.45 39.82
N ASN A 23 -5.41 -19.96 40.22
CA ASN A 23 -6.43 -20.78 40.86
C ASN A 23 -7.62 -21.07 39.95
N LYS A 24 -7.99 -20.15 39.04
CA LYS A 24 -9.23 -20.27 38.28
C LYS A 24 -9.04 -20.73 36.84
N LEU A 25 -7.92 -20.42 36.19
CA LEU A 25 -7.70 -20.67 34.77
C LEU A 25 -6.48 -21.57 34.52
N ASN A 26 -6.59 -22.42 33.52
CA ASN A 26 -5.49 -23.17 32.91
C ASN A 26 -4.65 -22.24 32.02
N ALA A 27 -3.46 -22.69 31.61
CA ALA A 27 -2.57 -21.91 30.74
C ALA A 27 -3.20 -21.52 29.39
N ASN A 28 -4.19 -22.26 28.93
CA ASN A 28 -4.97 -22.00 27.71
C ASN A 28 -6.20 -21.10 27.94
N GLY A 29 -6.40 -20.54 29.14
CA GLY A 29 -7.51 -19.64 29.47
C GLY A 29 -8.84 -20.33 29.82
N THR A 30 -8.88 -21.66 29.87
CA THR A 30 -10.07 -22.42 30.30
C THR A 30 -10.16 -22.51 31.82
N THR A 31 -11.36 -22.61 32.39
CA THR A 31 -11.52 -22.71 33.86
C THR A 31 -10.98 -24.05 34.39
N LYS A 32 -10.23 -24.01 35.49
CA LYS A 32 -9.82 -25.20 36.24
C LYS A 32 -11.05 -25.90 36.82
N VAL A 33 -11.31 -27.10 36.34
CA VAL A 33 -12.39 -27.97 36.81
C VAL A 33 -11.89 -28.74 38.04
N ASP A 34 -12.76 -28.96 39.03
CA ASP A 34 -12.47 -29.82 40.18
C ASP A 34 -12.06 -31.22 39.68
N PRO A 35 -10.95 -31.82 40.18
CA PRO A 35 -10.52 -33.15 39.76
C PRO A 35 -11.60 -34.24 39.92
N LYS A 36 -12.56 -34.10 40.84
CA LYS A 36 -13.70 -35.02 40.95
C LYS A 36 -14.66 -34.90 39.77
N VAL A 37 -15.03 -33.67 39.42
CA VAL A 37 -15.90 -33.36 38.27
C VAL A 37 -15.22 -33.75 36.97
N GLN A 38 -13.89 -33.59 36.87
CA GLN A 38 -13.13 -34.04 35.70
C GLN A 38 -13.22 -35.57 35.54
N LYS A 39 -13.05 -36.34 36.61
CA LYS A 39 -13.19 -37.81 36.55
C LYS A 39 -14.60 -38.25 36.13
N GLU A 40 -15.64 -37.59 36.64
CA GLU A 40 -17.02 -37.87 36.24
C GLU A 40 -17.25 -37.57 34.76
N ARG A 41 -16.66 -36.47 34.25
CA ARG A 41 -16.68 -36.14 32.82
C ARG A 41 -15.97 -37.19 31.98
N ASP A 42 -14.78 -37.62 32.39
CA ASP A 42 -14.00 -38.63 31.65
C ASP A 42 -14.76 -39.96 31.57
N VAL A 43 -15.42 -40.39 32.67
CA VAL A 43 -16.27 -41.59 32.69
C VAL A 43 -17.46 -41.43 31.75
N PHE A 44 -18.17 -40.31 31.85
CA PHE A 44 -19.31 -40.01 30.98
C PHE A 44 -18.91 -39.94 29.50
N GLU A 45 -17.76 -39.36 29.18
CA GLU A 45 -17.23 -39.30 27.82
C GLU A 45 -16.94 -40.69 27.26
N GLU A 46 -16.38 -41.61 28.06
CA GLU A 46 -16.19 -43.00 27.64
C GLU A 46 -17.51 -43.75 27.44
N GLU A 47 -18.50 -43.55 28.31
CA GLU A 47 -19.84 -44.11 28.12
C GLU A 47 -20.51 -43.59 26.85
N LEU A 48 -20.42 -42.27 26.64
CA LEU A 48 -20.92 -41.61 25.44
C LEU A 48 -20.22 -42.12 24.19
N ARG A 49 -18.89 -42.33 24.25
CA ARG A 49 -18.09 -42.89 23.15
C ARG A 49 -18.57 -44.31 22.81
N LYS A 50 -18.76 -45.16 23.82
CA LYS A 50 -19.28 -46.52 23.63
C LYS A 50 -20.68 -46.51 23.01
N ALA A 51 -21.58 -45.66 23.53
CA ALA A 51 -22.94 -45.52 23.00
C ALA A 51 -22.94 -45.06 21.53
N ARG A 52 -22.10 -44.06 21.19
CA ARG A 52 -21.94 -43.57 19.82
C ARG A 52 -21.41 -44.64 18.87
N ILE A 53 -20.42 -45.42 19.30
CA ILE A 53 -19.88 -46.54 18.50
C ILE A 53 -20.96 -47.61 18.28
N ALA A 54 -21.73 -47.95 19.31
CA ALA A 54 -22.80 -48.93 19.20
C ALA A 54 -23.89 -48.46 18.21
N ALA A 55 -24.33 -47.20 18.32
CA ALA A 55 -25.29 -46.60 17.40
C ALA A 55 -24.75 -46.57 15.96
N ALA A 56 -23.50 -46.14 15.77
CA ALA A 56 -22.88 -46.11 14.43
C ALA A 56 -22.77 -47.50 13.80
N LYS A 57 -22.42 -48.53 14.59
CA LYS A 57 -22.40 -49.92 14.10
C LYS A 57 -23.78 -50.39 13.65
N GLN A 58 -24.81 -50.08 14.43
CA GLN A 58 -26.20 -50.44 14.07
C GLN A 58 -26.65 -49.74 12.79
N GLU A 59 -26.38 -48.44 12.65
CA GLU A 59 -26.73 -47.69 11.45
C GLU A 59 -25.97 -48.18 10.21
N LEU A 60 -24.67 -48.48 10.33
CA LEU A 60 -23.90 -49.08 9.23
C LEU A 60 -24.51 -50.41 8.78
N ILE A 61 -24.88 -51.29 9.71
CA ILE A 61 -25.52 -52.56 9.37
C ILE A 61 -26.85 -52.33 8.63
N LYS A 62 -27.68 -51.37 9.06
CA LYS A 62 -28.93 -51.02 8.36
C LYS A 62 -28.69 -50.53 6.94
N ILE A 63 -27.69 -49.65 6.74
CA ILE A 63 -27.32 -49.14 5.42
C ILE A 63 -26.85 -50.26 4.51
N TYR A 64 -25.98 -51.15 5.01
CA TYR A 64 -25.50 -52.28 4.21
C TYR A 64 -26.60 -53.29 3.89
N LEU A 65 -27.50 -53.60 4.84
CA LEU A 65 -28.67 -54.45 4.59
C LEU A 65 -29.58 -53.87 3.51
N GLN A 66 -29.82 -52.56 3.54
CA GLN A 66 -30.60 -51.88 2.51
C GLN A 66 -29.91 -51.92 1.15
N SER A 67 -28.60 -51.62 1.10
CA SER A 67 -27.80 -51.74 -0.13
C SER A 67 -27.87 -53.16 -0.70
N LEU A 68 -27.80 -54.17 0.16
CA LEU A 68 -27.83 -55.58 -0.23
C LEU A 68 -29.20 -56.02 -0.78
N ALA A 69 -30.29 -55.46 -0.24
CA ALA A 69 -31.65 -55.71 -0.74
C ALA A 69 -31.81 -55.31 -2.22
N TYR A 70 -31.08 -54.30 -2.69
CA TYR A 70 -31.15 -53.80 -4.08
C TYR A 70 -30.04 -54.31 -5.01
N ARG A 71 -29.03 -55.03 -4.50
CA ARG A 71 -27.95 -55.61 -5.31
C ARG A 71 -28.30 -57.05 -5.72
N GLY A 72 -28.93 -57.20 -6.88
CA GLY A 72 -29.48 -58.45 -7.41
C GLY A 72 -28.51 -59.61 -7.70
N ASP A 73 -27.20 -59.38 -7.66
CA ASP A 73 -26.21 -60.38 -8.09
C ASP A 73 -25.47 -61.07 -6.91
N GLN A 74 -25.71 -60.64 -5.67
CA GLN A 74 -24.89 -61.05 -4.51
C GLN A 74 -25.54 -62.13 -3.63
N LEU A 75 -26.87 -62.28 -3.67
CA LEU A 75 -27.59 -63.31 -2.93
C LEU A 75 -28.62 -64.04 -3.82
N PRO A 76 -28.97 -65.29 -3.49
CA PRO A 76 -30.14 -65.95 -4.03
C PRO A 76 -31.41 -65.10 -3.87
N ALA A 77 -32.30 -65.12 -4.86
CA ALA A 77 -33.51 -64.30 -4.90
C ALA A 77 -34.36 -64.41 -3.62
N GLU A 78 -34.53 -65.61 -3.08
CA GLU A 78 -35.29 -65.87 -1.84
C GLU A 78 -34.67 -65.19 -0.61
N LEU A 79 -33.33 -65.15 -0.52
CA LEU A 79 -32.63 -64.48 0.58
C LEU A 79 -32.61 -62.96 0.38
N GLN A 80 -32.65 -62.49 -0.86
CA GLN A 80 -32.69 -61.06 -1.18
C GLN A 80 -34.04 -60.45 -0.80
N GLU A 81 -35.14 -61.12 -1.11
CA GLU A 81 -36.49 -60.71 -0.68
C GLU A 81 -36.60 -60.65 0.85
N LEU A 82 -36.07 -61.66 1.53
CA LEU A 82 -36.01 -61.71 2.99
C LEU A 82 -35.19 -60.55 3.59
N VAL A 83 -34.04 -60.23 3.00
CA VAL A 83 -33.21 -59.07 3.39
C VAL A 83 -33.95 -57.76 3.14
N ALA A 84 -34.70 -57.63 2.04
CA ALA A 84 -35.47 -56.43 1.72
C ALA A 84 -36.59 -56.17 2.73
N ILE A 85 -37.34 -57.22 3.10
CA ILE A 85 -38.40 -57.15 4.12
C ILE A 85 -37.82 -56.71 5.47
N ILE A 86 -36.69 -57.29 5.88
CA ILE A 86 -36.05 -56.97 7.17
C ILE A 86 -35.39 -55.60 7.16
N ALA A 87 -34.74 -55.19 6.07
CA ALA A 87 -34.19 -53.85 5.93
C ALA A 87 -35.28 -52.78 6.03
N ALA A 88 -36.44 -53.00 5.38
CA ALA A 88 -37.60 -52.11 5.48
C ALA A 88 -38.17 -52.09 6.91
N ALA A 89 -38.26 -53.25 7.57
CA ALA A 89 -38.71 -53.38 8.95
C ALA A 89 -37.82 -52.65 9.97
N LEU A 90 -36.52 -52.55 9.70
CA LEU A 90 -35.55 -51.87 10.57
C LEU A 90 -35.54 -50.34 10.40
N GLN A 91 -36.12 -49.81 9.31
CA GLN A 91 -36.16 -48.37 9.01
C GLN A 91 -37.41 -47.68 9.54
N SER A 92 -38.55 -48.38 9.53
CA SER A 92 -39.83 -47.82 9.98
C SER A 92 -40.30 -48.52 11.26
N PRO A 93 -40.81 -47.78 12.26
CA PRO A 93 -41.46 -48.40 13.41
C PRO A 93 -42.71 -49.15 12.94
N ILE A 94 -42.65 -50.47 12.99
CA ILE A 94 -43.78 -51.34 12.63
C ILE A 94 -44.78 -51.36 13.80
N PRO A 95 -46.10 -51.23 13.54
CA PRO A 95 -47.13 -51.41 14.55
C PRO A 95 -47.00 -52.77 15.25
N LYS A 96 -47.31 -52.83 16.55
CA LYS A 96 -47.15 -54.08 17.35
C LYS A 96 -47.96 -55.26 16.81
N ASP A 97 -49.06 -54.97 16.11
CA ASP A 97 -49.94 -55.98 15.50
C ASP A 97 -49.29 -56.62 14.26
N ASP A 98 -48.55 -55.83 13.48
CA ASP A 98 -47.85 -56.28 12.28
C ASP A 98 -46.50 -56.95 12.60
N ALA A 99 -45.95 -56.71 13.79
CA ALA A 99 -44.74 -57.38 14.26
C ALA A 99 -44.90 -58.91 14.42
N ALA A 100 -46.14 -59.39 14.56
CA ALA A 100 -46.43 -60.83 14.58
C ALA A 100 -46.26 -61.48 13.20
N LEU A 101 -46.52 -60.73 12.11
CA LEU A 101 -46.46 -61.22 10.73
C LEU A 101 -45.00 -61.48 10.30
N LEU A 102 -44.07 -60.67 10.78
CA LEU A 102 -42.65 -60.79 10.45
C LEU A 102 -41.90 -61.84 11.28
N ARG A 103 -42.58 -62.53 12.21
CA ARG A 103 -41.90 -63.46 13.13
C ARG A 103 -41.23 -64.62 12.40
N GLU A 104 -41.88 -65.15 11.37
CA GLU A 104 -41.33 -66.23 10.55
C GLU A 104 -40.15 -65.74 9.70
N ASP A 105 -40.28 -64.56 9.08
CA ASP A 105 -39.20 -63.93 8.31
C ASP A 105 -37.96 -63.64 9.19
N ILE A 106 -38.16 -63.17 10.43
CA ILE A 106 -37.08 -62.91 11.37
C ILE A 106 -36.34 -64.21 11.75
N GLU A 107 -37.06 -65.31 11.98
CA GLU A 107 -36.44 -66.61 12.29
C GLU A 107 -35.72 -67.21 11.08
N ASN A 108 -36.32 -67.13 9.88
CA ASN A 108 -35.69 -67.56 8.64
C ASN A 108 -34.42 -66.75 8.33
N PHE A 109 -34.43 -65.46 8.65
CA PHE A 109 -33.25 -64.61 8.51
C PHE A 109 -32.17 -65.00 9.50
N LYS A 110 -32.50 -65.21 10.78
CA LYS A 110 -31.54 -65.68 11.80
C LYS A 110 -30.84 -66.97 11.38
N GLN A 111 -31.56 -67.91 10.76
CA GLN A 111 -31.00 -69.15 10.24
C GLN A 111 -30.03 -68.91 9.06
N ASN A 112 -30.27 -67.87 8.25
CA ASN A 112 -29.49 -67.50 7.08
C ASN A 112 -28.59 -66.25 7.28
N VAL A 113 -28.30 -65.86 8.53
CA VAL A 113 -27.48 -64.67 8.84
C VAL A 113 -26.06 -64.79 8.27
N LYS A 114 -25.49 -66.00 8.20
CA LYS A 114 -24.08 -66.19 7.79
C LYS A 114 -23.79 -65.71 6.35
N PRO A 115 -24.55 -66.14 5.32
CA PRO A 115 -24.43 -65.58 3.97
C PRO A 115 -24.58 -64.06 3.92
N VAL A 116 -25.60 -63.52 4.59
CA VAL A 116 -25.88 -62.07 4.61
C VAL A 116 -24.72 -61.31 5.25
N ALA A 117 -24.22 -61.79 6.40
CA ALA A 117 -23.09 -61.19 7.10
C ALA A 117 -21.80 -61.22 6.27
N LYS A 118 -21.58 -62.29 5.49
CA LYS A 118 -20.42 -62.39 4.61
C LYS A 118 -20.42 -61.31 3.52
N GLU A 119 -21.57 -61.09 2.87
CA GLU A 119 -21.67 -60.07 1.82
C GLU A 119 -21.62 -58.64 2.40
N ILE A 120 -22.23 -58.40 3.57
CA ILE A 120 -22.08 -57.12 4.30
C ILE A 120 -20.62 -56.86 4.65
N TRP A 121 -19.90 -57.87 5.17
CA TRP A 121 -18.49 -57.73 5.52
C TRP A 121 -17.64 -57.41 4.30
N LYS A 122 -17.90 -58.08 3.17
CA LYS A 122 -17.22 -57.81 1.90
C LYS A 122 -17.45 -56.37 1.42
N ALA A 123 -18.70 -55.91 1.43
CA ALA A 123 -19.03 -54.53 1.06
C ALA A 123 -18.36 -53.50 1.99
N ALA A 124 -18.33 -53.76 3.30
CA ALA A 124 -17.66 -52.90 4.26
C ALA A 124 -16.13 -52.86 4.06
N LEU A 125 -15.52 -53.99 3.67
CA LEU A 125 -14.09 -54.05 3.36
C LEU A 125 -13.76 -53.27 2.08
N ASP A 126 -14.60 -53.37 1.05
CA ASP A 126 -14.46 -52.59 -0.18
C ASP A 126 -14.56 -51.08 0.12
N ASP A 127 -15.56 -50.66 0.91
CA ASP A 127 -15.69 -49.27 1.33
C ASP A 127 -14.48 -48.81 2.15
N LEU A 128 -13.99 -49.63 3.08
CA LEU A 128 -12.77 -49.32 3.85
C LEU A 128 -11.56 -49.12 2.93
N ALA A 129 -11.39 -49.97 1.91
CA ALA A 129 -10.33 -49.83 0.93
C ALA A 129 -10.46 -48.54 0.11
N THR A 130 -11.70 -48.16 -0.28
CA THR A 130 -11.92 -46.87 -0.96
C THR A 130 -11.60 -45.68 -0.05
N LEU A 131 -12.02 -45.71 1.22
CA LEU A 131 -11.73 -44.66 2.19
C LEU A 131 -10.23 -44.54 2.48
N ALA A 132 -9.53 -45.67 2.58
CA ALA A 132 -8.07 -45.71 2.73
C ALA A 132 -7.37 -45.04 1.54
N ARG A 133 -7.83 -45.30 0.31
CA ARG A 133 -7.31 -44.67 -0.91
C ARG A 133 -7.64 -43.17 -1.02
N ILE A 134 -8.80 -42.73 -0.53
CA ILE A 134 -9.14 -41.30 -0.48
C ILE A 134 -8.26 -40.57 0.52
N SER A 135 -8.00 -41.20 1.67
CA SER A 135 -7.16 -40.61 2.73
C SER A 135 -5.69 -40.51 2.30
N ASP A 136 -5.19 -41.49 1.56
CA ASP A 136 -3.85 -41.47 0.97
C ASP A 136 -3.88 -42.07 -0.45
N PRO A 137 -3.90 -41.24 -1.50
CA PRO A 137 -3.97 -41.72 -2.87
C PRO A 137 -2.68 -42.41 -3.35
N GLN A 138 -1.57 -42.29 -2.60
CA GLN A 138 -0.28 -42.89 -2.97
C GLN A 138 0.09 -44.10 -2.09
N GLY A 139 -0.56 -44.26 -0.94
CA GLY A 139 -0.32 -45.34 0.01
C GLY A 139 -1.24 -46.56 -0.22
N HIS A 140 -0.66 -47.75 -0.21
CA HIS A 140 -1.43 -48.99 -0.06
C HIS A 140 -1.60 -49.26 1.44
N SER A 141 -2.85 -49.21 1.93
CA SER A 141 -3.15 -49.47 3.33
C SER A 141 -4.42 -50.29 3.44
N ASP A 142 -4.38 -51.28 4.33
CA ASP A 142 -5.49 -52.20 4.62
C ASP A 142 -6.59 -51.56 5.50
N GLY A 143 -6.49 -50.25 5.75
CA GLY A 143 -7.49 -49.48 6.50
C GLY A 143 -7.28 -49.42 8.00
N ASP A 144 -6.43 -50.28 8.58
CA ASP A 144 -6.11 -50.28 10.02
C ASP A 144 -5.46 -48.98 10.50
N ASP A 145 -4.70 -48.31 9.64
CA ASP A 145 -4.05 -47.03 9.95
C ASP A 145 -4.98 -45.81 9.78
N LEU A 146 -6.20 -46.02 9.27
CA LEU A 146 -7.14 -44.93 8.96
C LEU A 146 -7.52 -44.10 10.20
N PRO A 147 -7.82 -44.68 11.38
CA PRO A 147 -8.12 -43.91 12.58
C PRO A 147 -6.94 -43.03 13.02
N VAL A 148 -5.72 -43.58 13.00
CA VAL A 148 -4.49 -42.85 13.37
C VAL A 148 -4.26 -41.69 12.41
N ARG A 149 -4.43 -41.91 11.10
CA ARG A 149 -4.31 -40.87 10.08
C ARG A 149 -5.37 -39.78 10.24
N ILE A 150 -6.63 -40.13 10.49
CA ILE A 150 -7.70 -39.15 10.75
C ILE A 150 -7.37 -38.30 11.98
N HIS A 151 -6.88 -38.92 13.06
CA HIS A 151 -6.46 -38.19 14.26
C HIS A 151 -5.30 -37.25 13.97
N LYS A 152 -4.29 -37.71 13.21
CA LYS A 152 -3.17 -36.87 12.79
C LYS A 152 -3.64 -35.70 11.93
N GLN A 153 -4.47 -35.93 10.92
CA GLN A 153 -5.02 -34.87 10.07
C GLN A 153 -5.82 -33.84 10.88
N LYS A 154 -6.62 -34.28 11.85
CA LYS A 154 -7.32 -33.35 12.76
C LYS A 154 -6.34 -32.50 13.58
N ALA A 155 -5.27 -33.11 14.09
CA ALA A 155 -4.24 -32.37 14.82
C ALA A 155 -3.52 -31.36 13.92
N ASP A 156 -3.16 -31.75 12.69
CA ASP A 156 -2.50 -30.89 11.71
C ASP A 156 -3.40 -29.70 11.30
N ILE A 157 -4.71 -29.93 11.16
CA ILE A 157 -5.69 -28.87 10.89
C ILE A 157 -5.73 -27.87 12.05
N LEU A 158 -5.82 -28.35 13.29
CA LEU A 158 -5.83 -27.47 14.48
C LEU A 158 -4.54 -26.64 14.57
N LEU A 159 -3.37 -27.27 14.32
CA LEU A 159 -2.09 -26.56 14.28
C LEU A 159 -2.04 -25.51 13.17
N SER A 160 -2.60 -25.81 11.99
CA SER A 160 -2.68 -24.86 10.89
C SER A 160 -3.63 -23.70 11.21
N GLU A 161 -4.75 -23.95 11.88
CA GLU A 161 -5.68 -22.91 12.32
C GLU A 161 -5.02 -21.96 13.32
N ASP A 162 -4.31 -22.50 14.31
CA ASP A 162 -3.53 -21.71 15.28
C ASP A 162 -2.44 -20.89 14.58
N SER A 163 -1.71 -21.48 13.62
CA SER A 163 -0.71 -20.76 12.83
C SER A 163 -1.30 -19.62 12.00
N ILE A 164 -2.52 -19.78 11.46
CA ILE A 164 -3.22 -18.72 10.72
C ILE A 164 -3.64 -17.60 11.67
N ALA A 165 -4.12 -17.94 12.87
CA ALA A 165 -4.45 -16.95 13.89
C ALA A 165 -3.22 -16.12 14.31
N ASP A 166 -2.07 -16.78 14.53
CA ASP A 166 -0.81 -16.10 14.85
C ASP A 166 -0.33 -15.20 13.70
N ALA A 167 -0.38 -15.69 12.46
CA ALA A 167 -0.02 -14.90 11.28
C ALA A 167 -0.91 -13.64 11.13
N ARG A 168 -2.22 -13.76 11.41
CA ARG A 168 -3.15 -12.62 11.42
C ARG A 168 -2.79 -11.60 12.50
N LEU A 169 -2.38 -12.04 13.69
CA LEU A 169 -1.93 -11.15 14.75
C LEU A 169 -0.64 -10.42 14.37
N GLN A 170 0.34 -11.11 13.80
CA GLN A 170 1.58 -10.51 13.32
C GLN A 170 1.32 -9.49 12.21
N LEU A 171 0.41 -9.80 11.28
CA LEU A 171 0.00 -8.87 10.22
C LEU A 171 -0.68 -7.62 10.78
N ALA A 172 -1.57 -7.79 11.77
CA ALA A 172 -2.19 -6.65 12.45
C ALA A 172 -1.15 -5.75 13.15
N GLU A 173 -0.14 -6.33 13.80
CA GLU A 173 0.97 -5.57 14.39
C GLU A 173 1.79 -4.84 13.31
N GLY A 174 2.16 -5.52 12.23
CA GLY A 174 2.88 -4.89 11.11
C GLY A 174 2.12 -3.72 10.48
N ILE A 175 0.79 -3.81 10.36
CA ILE A 175 -0.04 -2.69 9.88
C ILE A 175 0.05 -1.47 10.80
N THR A 176 0.09 -1.68 12.12
CA THR A 176 0.24 -0.57 13.07
C THR A 176 1.59 0.14 12.92
N ASP A 177 2.67 -0.61 12.71
CA ASP A 177 4.01 -0.04 12.49
C ASP A 177 4.09 0.74 11.18
N VAL A 178 3.42 0.26 10.12
CA VAL A 178 3.32 0.97 8.84
C VAL A 178 2.54 2.27 9.00
N HIS A 179 1.40 2.26 9.70
CA HIS A 179 0.64 3.48 9.98
C HIS A 179 1.43 4.49 10.81
N ASP A 180 2.20 4.02 11.80
CA ASP A 180 3.06 4.88 12.60
C ASP A 180 4.18 5.52 11.78
N SER A 181 4.76 4.76 10.85
CA SER A 181 5.77 5.25 9.91
C SER A 181 5.18 6.28 8.93
N TYR A 182 3.98 6.03 8.42
CA TYR A 182 3.28 6.95 7.52
C TYR A 182 2.91 8.26 8.23
N ARG A 183 2.47 8.19 9.49
CA ARG A 183 2.22 9.36 10.32
C ARG A 183 3.47 10.23 10.46
N LYS A 184 4.61 9.62 10.84
CA LYS A 184 5.90 10.33 10.96
C LYS A 184 6.35 10.97 9.64
N ALA A 185 6.15 10.27 8.52
CA ALA A 185 6.49 10.79 7.21
C ALA A 185 5.65 12.03 6.86
N ILE A 186 4.32 11.97 7.07
CA ILE A 186 3.42 13.10 6.84
C ILE A 186 3.78 14.29 7.75
N GLU A 187 3.98 14.06 9.04
CA GLU A 187 4.37 15.11 9.99
C GLU A 187 5.67 15.80 9.55
N THR A 188 6.64 15.01 9.08
CA THR A 188 7.92 15.55 8.58
C THR A 188 7.71 16.38 7.31
N CYS A 189 6.90 15.89 6.36
CA CYS A 189 6.56 16.64 5.15
C CYS A 189 5.86 17.96 5.47
N ILE A 190 4.87 17.95 6.37
CA ILE A 190 4.16 19.16 6.82
C ILE A 190 5.16 20.14 7.43
N ARG A 191 6.01 19.68 8.35
CA ARG A 191 7.03 20.54 8.98
C ARG A 191 7.99 21.15 7.96
N ILE A 192 8.43 20.38 6.96
CA ILE A 192 9.31 20.89 5.89
C ILE A 192 8.58 21.94 5.04
N LEU A 193 7.31 21.72 4.70
CA LEU A 193 6.50 22.69 3.95
C LEU A 193 6.33 23.99 4.74
N GLU A 194 6.00 23.88 6.03
CA GLU A 194 5.88 25.04 6.93
C GLU A 194 7.20 25.81 7.03
N GLN A 195 8.34 25.12 7.16
CA GLN A 195 9.66 25.76 7.24
C GLN A 195 10.10 26.40 5.92
N THR A 196 9.82 25.75 4.79
CA THR A 196 10.35 26.16 3.48
C THR A 196 9.49 27.22 2.81
N ILE A 197 8.16 27.11 2.89
CA ILE A 197 7.25 28.07 2.23
C ILE A 197 6.88 29.20 3.20
N HIS A 198 6.54 28.86 4.43
CA HIS A 198 5.97 29.80 5.39
C HIS A 198 6.93 30.20 6.52
N GLY A 199 8.12 29.62 6.55
CA GLY A 199 9.06 29.74 7.65
C GLY A 199 9.87 31.03 7.63
N SER A 200 10.58 31.27 8.73
CA SER A 200 11.42 32.45 8.94
C SER A 200 12.52 32.59 7.88
N VAL A 201 13.05 31.48 7.36
CA VAL A 201 14.08 31.49 6.30
C VAL A 201 13.51 32.06 5.00
N SER A 202 12.37 31.55 4.51
CA SER A 202 11.70 32.08 3.33
C SER A 202 11.35 33.57 3.48
N ARG A 203 10.72 33.94 4.61
CA ARG A 203 10.40 35.35 4.90
C ARG A 203 11.65 36.24 4.99
N GLY A 204 12.72 35.75 5.60
CA GLY A 204 14.00 36.46 5.73
C GLY A 204 14.69 36.66 4.38
N THR A 205 14.70 35.65 3.51
CA THR A 205 15.24 35.78 2.15
C THR A 205 14.44 36.77 1.31
N LYS A 206 13.10 36.73 1.39
CA LYS A 206 12.22 37.70 0.73
C LYS A 206 12.47 39.12 1.24
N ALA A 207 12.46 39.33 2.55
CA ALA A 207 12.72 40.65 3.14
C ALA A 207 14.11 41.20 2.76
N LYS A 208 15.13 40.33 2.70
CA LYS A 208 16.47 40.72 2.24
C LYS A 208 16.48 41.12 0.76
N ALA A 209 15.77 40.39 -0.10
CA ALA A 209 15.64 40.74 -1.51
C ALA A 209 14.91 42.07 -1.69
N ASP A 210 13.80 42.28 -0.98
CA ASP A 210 13.03 43.54 -1.00
C ASP A 210 13.90 44.71 -0.50
N TYR A 211 14.69 44.50 0.57
CA TYR A 211 15.64 45.50 1.07
C TYR A 211 16.71 45.85 0.02
N LEU A 212 17.34 44.86 -0.61
CA LEU A 212 18.35 45.12 -1.65
C LEU A 212 17.75 45.82 -2.87
N ALA A 213 16.51 45.51 -3.23
CA ALA A 213 15.80 46.19 -4.31
C ALA A 213 15.56 47.67 -3.99
N THR A 214 15.08 47.98 -2.78
CA THR A 214 14.88 49.37 -2.34
C THR A 214 16.19 50.16 -2.25
N VAL A 215 17.28 49.52 -1.80
CA VAL A 215 18.62 50.13 -1.80
C VAL A 215 19.07 50.42 -3.23
N ALA A 216 18.93 49.47 -4.16
CA ALA A 216 19.29 49.66 -5.56
C ALA A 216 18.48 50.78 -6.22
N GLU A 217 17.17 50.85 -5.97
CA GLU A 217 16.31 51.94 -6.46
C GLU A 217 16.74 53.30 -5.88
N GLY A 218 17.03 53.35 -4.57
CA GLY A 218 17.53 54.54 -3.90
C GLY A 218 18.87 55.03 -4.48
N MET A 219 19.79 54.10 -4.74
CA MET A 219 21.06 54.40 -5.41
C MET A 219 20.86 54.90 -6.83
N SER A 220 19.96 54.29 -7.60
CA SER A 220 19.62 54.74 -8.95
C SER A 220 19.06 56.17 -8.96
N LYS A 221 18.14 56.48 -8.04
CA LYS A 221 17.59 57.84 -7.88
C LYS A 221 18.67 58.83 -7.45
N LYS A 222 19.56 58.45 -6.54
CA LYS A 222 20.70 59.29 -6.13
C LYS A 222 21.63 59.58 -7.30
N LEU A 223 21.93 58.58 -8.13
CA LEU A 223 22.76 58.73 -9.32
C LEU A 223 22.08 59.67 -10.33
N GLN A 224 20.77 59.56 -10.52
CA GLN A 224 20.01 60.48 -11.38
C GLN A 224 20.07 61.93 -10.88
N VAL A 225 19.94 62.16 -9.58
CA VAL A 225 20.09 63.51 -8.98
C VAL A 225 21.50 64.05 -9.20
N GLN A 226 22.53 63.24 -8.94
CA GLN A 226 23.93 63.65 -9.16
C GLN A 226 24.21 63.95 -10.64
N HIS A 227 23.67 63.14 -11.55
CA HIS A 227 23.78 63.36 -12.97
C HIS A 227 23.15 64.72 -13.38
N ASN A 228 21.94 65.00 -12.91
CA ASN A 228 21.27 66.27 -13.18
C ASN A 228 22.04 67.46 -12.56
N GLN A 229 22.62 67.29 -11.37
CA GLN A 229 23.43 68.33 -10.74
C GLN A 229 24.72 68.62 -11.52
N LEU A 230 25.39 67.58 -12.02
CA LEU A 230 26.55 67.74 -12.89
C LEU A 230 26.18 68.43 -14.21
N LEU A 231 25.05 68.05 -14.83
CA LEU A 231 24.55 68.72 -16.04
C LEU A 231 24.32 70.22 -15.81
N LEU A 232 23.76 70.61 -14.66
CA LEU A 232 23.59 72.03 -14.32
C LEU A 232 24.93 72.76 -14.13
N GLN A 233 25.96 72.08 -13.64
CA GLN A 233 27.30 72.66 -13.49
C GLN A 233 28.04 72.78 -14.82
N THR A 234 27.90 71.80 -15.72
CA THR A 234 28.55 71.81 -17.03
C THR A 234 27.83 72.70 -18.03
N ASN A 235 26.50 72.77 -17.97
CA ASN A 235 25.67 73.60 -18.84
C ASN A 235 25.26 74.87 -18.07
N SER A 236 26.26 75.65 -17.64
CA SER A 236 26.00 76.97 -17.08
C SER A 236 25.59 77.93 -18.21
N PRO A 237 24.54 78.75 -18.04
CA PRO A 237 24.14 79.72 -19.06
C PRO A 237 25.27 80.71 -19.37
N GLU A 238 26.11 81.04 -18.37
CA GLU A 238 27.29 81.88 -18.58
C GLU A 238 28.33 81.21 -19.49
N LEU A 239 28.47 79.88 -19.41
CA LEU A 239 29.37 79.13 -20.28
C LEU A 239 28.79 79.02 -21.69
N GLU A 240 27.48 78.78 -21.82
CA GLU A 240 26.79 78.77 -23.11
C GLU A 240 26.89 80.14 -23.79
N ASP A 241 26.62 81.24 -23.08
CA ASP A 241 26.76 82.61 -23.58
C ASP A 241 28.21 82.94 -23.96
N ALA A 242 29.19 82.53 -23.15
CA ALA A 242 30.61 82.72 -23.46
C ALA A 242 31.04 81.92 -24.69
N LEU A 243 30.56 80.68 -24.84
CA LEU A 243 30.81 79.86 -26.04
C LEU A 243 30.13 80.45 -27.28
N GLN A 244 28.92 80.98 -27.12
CA GLN A 244 28.17 81.61 -28.21
C GLN A 244 28.84 82.92 -28.65
N SER A 245 29.20 83.79 -27.71
CA SER A 245 29.97 85.01 -28.01
C SER A 245 31.31 84.68 -28.68
N ARG A 246 32.00 83.63 -28.23
CA ARG A 246 33.25 83.18 -28.88
C ARG A 246 33.02 82.64 -30.28
N SER A 247 31.91 81.94 -30.53
CA SER A 247 31.55 81.50 -31.89
C SER A 247 31.28 82.69 -32.81
N GLU A 248 30.57 83.71 -32.33
CA GLU A 248 30.29 84.93 -33.09
C GLU A 248 31.57 85.71 -33.41
N ASP A 249 32.50 85.79 -32.46
CA ASP A 249 33.80 86.43 -32.69
C ASP A 249 34.65 85.64 -33.70
N LEU A 250 34.65 84.31 -33.62
CA LEU A 250 35.32 83.47 -34.63
C LEU A 250 34.70 83.64 -36.02
N ASP A 251 33.38 83.82 -36.12
CA ASP A 251 32.72 84.10 -37.40
C ASP A 251 33.07 85.48 -37.95
N ARG A 252 33.17 86.50 -37.09
CA ARG A 252 33.65 87.84 -37.47
C ARG A 252 35.10 87.80 -37.94
N GLU A 253 35.97 87.08 -37.24
CA GLU A 253 37.36 86.90 -37.65
C GLU A 253 37.44 86.15 -38.98
N ASN A 254 36.64 85.09 -39.18
CA ASN A 254 36.55 84.38 -40.44
C ASN A 254 36.12 85.29 -41.59
N LEU A 255 35.10 86.13 -41.38
CA LEU A 255 34.64 87.11 -42.36
C LEU A 255 35.72 88.15 -42.67
N ALA A 256 36.44 88.63 -41.66
CA ALA A 256 37.55 89.56 -41.83
C ALA A 256 38.70 88.93 -42.61
N MET A 257 39.04 87.67 -42.33
CA MET A 257 40.06 86.92 -43.06
C MET A 257 39.63 86.67 -44.51
N ARG A 258 38.36 86.34 -44.75
CA ARG A 258 37.80 86.22 -46.12
C ARG A 258 37.86 87.53 -46.89
N ARG A 259 37.61 88.67 -46.24
CA ARG A 259 37.78 90.00 -46.86
C ARG A 259 39.24 90.29 -47.18
N LYS A 260 40.17 90.01 -46.26
CA LYS A 260 41.61 90.15 -46.53
C LYS A 260 42.10 89.26 -47.67
N ILE A 261 41.56 88.04 -47.78
CA ILE A 261 41.82 87.14 -48.92
C ILE A 261 41.34 87.82 -50.21
N ARG A 262 40.10 88.33 -50.23
CA ARG A 262 39.55 89.03 -51.41
C ARG A 262 40.36 90.27 -51.79
N ASP A 263 40.73 91.11 -50.83
CA ASP A 263 41.56 92.30 -51.08
C ASP A 263 42.96 91.91 -51.61
N ALA A 264 43.52 90.79 -51.14
CA ALA A 264 44.78 90.24 -51.65
C ALA A 264 44.62 89.67 -53.07
N GLU A 265 43.49 89.03 -53.38
CA GLU A 265 43.12 88.58 -54.72
C GLU A 265 42.94 89.75 -55.69
N ASP A 266 42.28 90.83 -55.27
CA ASP A 266 42.09 92.05 -56.06
C ASP A 266 43.44 92.74 -56.33
N LYS A 267 44.31 92.87 -55.33
CA LYS A 267 45.68 93.36 -55.52
C LYS A 267 46.48 92.47 -56.46
N LEU A 268 46.35 91.14 -56.34
CA LEU A 268 46.97 90.21 -57.29
C LEU A 268 46.44 90.44 -58.71
N ALA A 269 45.14 90.66 -58.88
CA ALA A 269 44.54 90.98 -60.18
C ALA A 269 45.06 92.31 -60.74
N GLU A 270 45.22 93.35 -59.91
CA GLU A 270 45.87 94.62 -60.29
C GLU A 270 47.33 94.41 -60.71
N TYR A 271 48.11 93.61 -59.96
CA TYR A 271 49.49 93.25 -60.36
C TYR A 271 49.51 92.48 -61.69
N HIS A 272 48.54 91.59 -61.92
CA HIS A 272 48.39 90.89 -63.20
C HIS A 272 48.02 91.85 -64.34
N GLN A 273 47.14 92.83 -64.11
CA GLN A 273 46.79 93.87 -65.09
C GLN A 273 47.95 94.85 -65.35
N ALA A 274 48.69 95.27 -64.32
CA ALA A 274 49.88 96.12 -64.47
C ALA A 274 51.01 95.39 -65.22
N LYS A 275 51.16 94.07 -65.00
CA LYS A 275 52.06 93.22 -65.79
C LYS A 275 51.58 93.07 -67.24
N ALA A 276 50.27 93.00 -67.47
CA ALA A 276 49.69 93.00 -68.82
C ALA A 276 49.89 94.35 -69.54
N LEU A 277 49.75 95.48 -68.84
CA LEU A 277 50.02 96.83 -69.35
C LEU A 277 51.51 97.05 -69.65
N ARG A 278 52.43 96.57 -68.80
CA ARG A 278 53.88 96.52 -69.11
C ARG A 278 54.19 95.65 -70.34
N GLY A 279 53.45 94.57 -70.53
CA GLY A 279 53.52 93.72 -71.73
C GLY A 279 52.95 94.39 -73.00
N ILE A 280 52.12 95.43 -72.86
CA ILE A 280 51.59 96.22 -73.97
C ILE A 280 52.51 97.41 -74.28
N GLN A 281 53.12 98.02 -73.26
CA GLN A 281 54.07 99.13 -73.41
C GLN A 281 55.34 98.69 -74.13
N THR A 282 55.85 97.49 -73.80
CA THR A 282 56.97 96.85 -74.53
C THR A 282 56.63 96.47 -75.97
N ARG A 283 55.35 96.31 -76.33
CA ARG A 283 54.91 96.05 -77.72
C ARG A 283 54.68 97.30 -78.56
N LEU A 284 54.57 98.47 -77.95
CA LEU A 284 54.38 99.75 -78.65
C LEU A 284 55.69 100.52 -78.87
N GLU A 285 56.73 100.27 -78.07
CA GLU A 285 58.08 100.80 -78.32
C GLU A 285 58.80 100.08 -79.48
N ASP A 286 58.44 98.83 -79.77
CA ASP A 286 58.96 98.03 -80.91
C ASP A 286 58.28 98.34 -82.28
N ARG A 287 57.51 99.44 -82.39
CA ARG A 287 56.85 99.87 -83.65
C ARG A 287 57.19 101.31 -84.08
N ARG A 288 58.41 101.76 -83.82
CA ARG A 288 59.04 102.89 -84.53
C ARG A 288 60.20 102.41 -85.40
#